data_AF-A0A7W5AN24-F1
#
_entry.id   AF-A0A7W5AN24-F1
#
_cell.length_a   1.000
_cell.length_b   1.000
_cell.length_c   1.000
_cell.angle_alpha   90.00
_cell.angle_beta   90.00
_cell.angle_gamma   90.00
#
_symmetry.space_group_name_H-M   'P 1'
#
loop_
_entity.id
_entity.type
_entity.pdbx_description
1 polymer ?
#
loop_
_entity_poly.entity_id
_entity_poly.type
_entity_poly.pdbx_seq_one_letter_code
_entity_poly.pdbx_strand_id
1 'polypeptide(L)'
;MATWILVPCLGQLRGEFNTVAPNRDRGADGSIGDSSHTSSSDHADDEASDVLRDRDADSDHEVHATDIDSTGPWPDGKGGEAGGWFDQQIRRLAEQERVEYESPDVYGRLQNIIWRGRIISRSWGWSEWRPYSGPSAHFDHAHFSARYLTGAESDTRPWGIEEDDMPSAEDIARAVWAYGLQDPYAPTDPSRKLPAGTWLKYSTSRGQVSELARAVAALASADVVDEAAIGAVVLAALTPEAIAAAIPAELAEQVADKLAERLQA
;
A
#
# COMPACT_ATOMS: atom_id res chain seq x y z
N MET A 1 -25.78 38.51 16.27
CA MET A 1 -25.55 37.16 15.74
C MET A 1 -24.38 36.59 16.51
N ALA A 2 -24.43 35.31 16.88
CA ALA A 2 -23.28 34.66 17.51
C ALA A 2 -22.07 34.76 16.56
N THR A 3 -20.87 34.81 17.13
CA THR A 3 -19.63 34.79 16.34
C THR A 3 -19.34 33.34 16.02
N TRP A 4 -19.42 32.96 14.76
CA TRP A 4 -19.05 31.63 14.30
C TRP A 4 -17.53 31.47 14.24
N ILE A 5 -17.06 30.23 14.31
CA ILE A 5 -15.65 29.85 14.08
C ILE A 5 -15.53 28.85 12.94
N LEU A 6 -14.43 28.90 12.18
CA LEU A 6 -14.05 27.76 11.33
C LEU A 6 -13.44 26.72 12.26
N VAL A 7 -13.82 25.45 12.10
CA VAL A 7 -13.30 24.39 12.96
C VAL A 7 -11.77 24.32 12.95
N PRO A 8 -11.13 24.09 14.12
CA PRO A 8 -9.69 24.21 14.27
C PRO A 8 -8.86 23.39 13.26
N CYS A 9 -9.29 22.18 12.90
CA CYS A 9 -8.59 21.33 11.96
C CYS A 9 -8.52 21.94 10.55
N LEU A 10 -9.60 22.59 10.08
CA LEU A 10 -9.62 23.31 8.80
C LEU A 10 -8.87 24.64 8.88
N GLY A 11 -8.88 25.29 10.06
CA GLY A 11 -8.01 26.42 10.35
C GLY A 11 -6.52 26.06 10.17
N GLN A 12 -6.11 24.91 10.69
CA GLN A 12 -4.75 24.36 10.52
C GLN A 12 -4.46 24.05 9.05
N LEU A 13 -5.38 23.38 8.33
CA LEU A 13 -5.20 23.05 6.90
C LEU A 13 -4.93 24.29 6.05
N ARG A 14 -5.78 25.31 6.20
CA ARG A 14 -5.64 26.58 5.50
C ARG A 14 -4.36 27.32 5.91
N GLY A 15 -4.00 27.22 7.19
CA GLY A 15 -2.74 27.74 7.74
C GLY A 15 -1.54 27.19 6.99
N GLU A 16 -1.46 25.87 6.82
CA GLU A 16 -0.33 25.23 6.16
C GLU A 16 -0.21 25.60 4.67
N PHE A 17 -1.34 25.66 3.93
CA PHE A 17 -1.32 26.18 2.55
C PHE A 17 -0.84 27.63 2.49
N ASN A 18 -1.20 28.47 3.46
CA ASN A 18 -0.72 29.85 3.56
C ASN A 18 0.77 29.92 3.91
N THR A 19 1.29 29.00 4.73
CA THR A 19 2.72 28.93 5.05
C THR A 19 3.54 28.57 3.81
N VAL A 20 3.13 27.54 3.06
CA VAL A 20 3.85 27.09 1.87
C VAL A 20 3.81 28.12 0.75
N ALA A 21 2.67 28.77 0.54
CA ALA A 21 2.50 29.79 -0.48
C ALA A 21 1.93 31.10 0.10
N PRO A 22 2.76 31.92 0.77
CA PRO A 22 2.30 33.14 1.43
C PRO A 22 1.65 34.15 0.47
N ASN A 23 2.10 34.15 -0.78
CA ASN A 23 1.64 35.07 -1.82
C ASN A 23 0.58 34.47 -2.75
N ARG A 24 0.02 33.30 -2.43
CA ARG A 24 -1.05 32.71 -3.25
C ARG A 24 -2.28 33.63 -3.33
N ASP A 25 -2.98 33.51 -4.43
CA ASP A 25 -4.34 33.99 -4.57
C ASP A 25 -5.24 33.31 -3.51
N ARG A 26 -6.19 34.10 -3.03
CA ARG A 26 -7.19 33.73 -2.01
C ARG A 26 -8.57 34.21 -2.43
N GLY A 27 -8.75 34.61 -3.70
CA GLY A 27 -10.01 35.13 -4.23
C GLY A 27 -11.15 34.13 -4.15
N ALA A 28 -10.84 32.83 -4.26
CA ALA A 28 -11.78 31.74 -4.06
C ALA A 28 -11.65 31.04 -2.69
N ASP A 29 -10.87 31.56 -1.75
CA ASP A 29 -10.89 31.06 -0.38
C ASP A 29 -12.23 31.42 0.28
N GLY A 30 -12.84 30.47 0.99
CA GLY A 30 -14.12 30.67 1.65
C GLY A 30 -14.26 29.76 2.86
N SER A 31 -14.87 30.26 3.95
CA SER A 31 -15.22 29.45 5.13
C SER A 31 -16.57 29.82 5.74
N ILE A 32 -17.26 30.80 5.16
CA ILE A 32 -18.65 31.17 5.42
C ILE A 32 -19.13 31.90 4.19
N GLY A 33 -20.41 31.73 3.90
CA GLY A 33 -21.15 32.43 2.86
C GLY A 33 -20.75 33.90 2.69
N ASP A 34 -19.85 34.17 1.75
CA ASP A 34 -19.92 35.41 0.99
C ASP A 34 -21.25 35.41 0.21
N SER A 35 -21.62 36.51 -0.44
CA SER A 35 -22.89 36.63 -1.17
C SER A 35 -23.12 35.53 -2.24
N SER A 36 -22.10 34.71 -2.54
CA SER A 36 -22.13 33.58 -3.46
C SER A 36 -22.42 32.22 -2.77
N HIS A 37 -22.30 32.10 -1.45
CA HIS A 37 -22.33 30.81 -0.73
C HIS A 37 -23.32 30.79 0.47
N THR A 38 -24.51 31.37 0.30
CA THR A 38 -25.48 31.60 1.40
C THR A 38 -26.48 30.46 1.66
N SER A 39 -26.40 29.30 1.01
CA SER A 39 -27.38 28.24 1.26
C SER A 39 -26.94 26.88 0.73
N SER A 40 -26.97 25.87 1.60
CA SER A 40 -27.01 24.42 1.32
C SER A 40 -25.72 23.59 1.38
N SER A 41 -24.64 24.04 2.04
CA SER A 41 -23.43 23.22 2.26
C SER A 41 -22.91 23.34 3.70
N ASP A 42 -21.90 22.54 4.05
CA ASP A 42 -21.15 22.55 5.33
C ASP A 42 -20.45 23.90 5.64
N HIS A 43 -20.61 24.90 4.76
CA HIS A 43 -20.26 26.31 4.94
C HIS A 43 -21.26 27.11 5.79
N ALA A 44 -22.32 26.46 6.29
CA ALA A 44 -23.30 27.05 7.18
C ALA A 44 -22.89 26.87 8.65
N ASP A 45 -23.29 27.81 9.50
CA ASP A 45 -23.23 27.72 10.96
C ASP A 45 -24.09 26.54 11.42
N ASP A 46 -23.46 25.52 12.01
CA ASP A 46 -24.10 24.27 12.40
C ASP A 46 -25.20 24.44 13.44
N GLU A 47 -25.05 25.39 14.35
CA GLU A 47 -26.05 25.70 15.36
C GLU A 47 -27.23 26.53 14.83
N ALA A 48 -26.97 27.42 13.88
CA ALA A 48 -27.98 28.33 13.32
C ALA A 48 -28.67 27.82 12.05
N SER A 49 -28.12 26.81 11.37
CA SER A 49 -28.61 26.32 10.07
C SER A 49 -29.76 25.33 10.19
N ASP A 50 -30.82 25.55 9.40
CA ASP A 50 -31.93 24.62 9.21
C ASP A 50 -31.71 23.65 8.02
N VAL A 51 -30.62 23.82 7.27
CA VAL A 51 -30.30 23.02 6.08
C VAL A 51 -29.23 21.95 6.30
N LEU A 52 -28.50 22.01 7.42
CA LEU A 52 -27.50 20.99 7.75
C LEU A 52 -28.18 19.72 8.24
N ARG A 53 -27.66 18.57 7.78
CA ARG A 53 -28.19 17.24 8.13
C ARG A 53 -27.59 16.70 9.41
N ASP A 54 -26.40 17.18 9.74
CA ASP A 54 -25.60 16.76 10.87
C ASP A 54 -25.21 17.99 11.67
N ARG A 55 -25.02 17.79 12.97
CA ARG A 55 -24.46 18.74 13.93
C ARG A 55 -23.55 17.94 14.85
N ASP A 56 -22.57 18.61 15.42
CA ASP A 56 -21.68 17.99 16.38
C ASP A 56 -22.43 17.84 17.75
N ALA A 57 -21.71 17.47 18.82
CA ALA A 57 -22.34 17.21 20.11
C ALA A 57 -22.44 18.46 21.01
N ASP A 58 -21.78 19.56 20.66
CA ASP A 58 -21.71 20.75 21.49
C ASP A 58 -22.74 21.82 21.06
N SER A 59 -22.44 23.09 21.31
CA SER A 59 -23.34 24.21 20.99
C SER A 59 -22.54 25.45 20.61
N ASP A 60 -21.29 25.25 20.21
CA ASP A 60 -20.46 26.29 19.65
C ASP A 60 -20.89 26.51 18.20
N HIS A 61 -20.86 27.76 17.75
CA HIS A 61 -21.27 28.10 16.39
C HIS A 61 -20.12 27.81 15.44
N GLU A 62 -20.16 26.68 14.75
CA GLU A 62 -19.05 26.19 13.96
C GLU A 62 -19.38 26.07 12.48
N VAL A 63 -18.32 26.14 11.67
CA VAL A 63 -18.40 25.94 10.23
C VAL A 63 -17.44 24.85 9.84
N HIS A 64 -17.99 23.89 9.10
CA HIS A 64 -17.33 22.62 8.80
C HIS A 64 -16.77 22.55 7.38
N ALA A 65 -16.71 23.67 6.67
CA ALA A 65 -16.11 23.71 5.34
C ALA A 65 -15.11 24.85 5.14
N THR A 66 -14.10 24.57 4.33
CA THR A 66 -13.19 25.58 3.80
C THR A 66 -12.89 25.31 2.34
N ASP A 67 -12.82 26.39 1.56
CA ASP A 67 -12.35 26.41 0.19
C ASP A 67 -10.92 26.95 0.16
N ILE A 68 -10.06 26.34 -0.65
CA ILE A 68 -8.70 26.81 -0.94
C ILE A 68 -8.58 27.11 -2.43
N ASP A 69 -8.35 28.38 -2.74
CA ASP A 69 -8.12 28.87 -4.11
C ASP A 69 -6.98 28.13 -4.79
N SER A 70 -7.20 27.67 -6.02
CA SER A 70 -6.26 26.82 -6.75
C SER A 70 -5.29 27.59 -7.65
N THR A 71 -5.44 28.90 -7.85
CA THR A 71 -4.72 29.71 -8.83
C THR A 71 -3.22 29.79 -8.51
N GLY A 72 -2.85 29.82 -7.23
CA GLY A 72 -1.47 29.97 -6.79
C GLY A 72 -1.00 31.44 -6.76
N PRO A 73 0.30 31.75 -6.80
CA PRO A 73 1.41 30.87 -7.14
C PRO A 73 1.64 29.77 -6.12
N TRP A 74 1.69 28.53 -6.60
CA TRP A 74 2.13 27.36 -5.85
C TRP A 74 3.61 27.06 -6.09
N PRO A 75 4.26 26.22 -5.26
CA PRO A 75 5.70 25.95 -5.36
C PRO A 75 6.20 25.55 -6.75
N ASP A 76 5.39 24.82 -7.52
CA ASP A 76 5.76 24.37 -8.87
C ASP A 76 5.37 25.37 -9.98
N GLY A 77 4.71 26.47 -9.63
CA GLY A 77 4.27 27.51 -10.56
C GLY A 77 3.12 27.09 -11.49
N LYS A 78 2.46 25.95 -11.26
CA LYS A 78 1.44 25.40 -12.18
C LYS A 78 -0.01 25.69 -11.79
N GLY A 79 -0.25 26.45 -10.72
CA GLY A 79 -1.63 26.69 -10.27
C GLY A 79 -2.38 25.38 -9.97
N GLY A 80 -3.66 25.35 -10.33
CA GLY A 80 -4.57 24.21 -10.14
C GLY A 80 -4.50 23.17 -11.26
N GLU A 81 -3.45 23.17 -12.08
CA GLU A 81 -3.29 22.22 -13.18
C GLU A 81 -3.26 20.76 -12.67
N ALA A 82 -3.80 19.84 -13.47
CA ALA A 82 -3.79 18.42 -13.15
C ALA A 82 -2.34 17.90 -13.07
N GLY A 83 -2.00 17.23 -11.97
CA GLY A 83 -0.63 16.81 -11.68
C GLY A 83 0.31 17.94 -11.24
N GLY A 84 -0.17 19.18 -11.10
CA GLY A 84 0.56 20.24 -10.41
C GLY A 84 0.63 20.00 -8.90
N TRP A 85 1.43 20.81 -8.20
CA TRP A 85 1.67 20.67 -6.76
C TRP A 85 0.37 20.71 -5.96
N PHE A 86 -0.53 21.66 -6.27
CA PHE A 86 -1.83 21.77 -5.59
C PHE A 86 -2.69 20.51 -5.80
N ASP A 87 -2.86 20.06 -7.05
CA ASP A 87 -3.61 18.82 -7.37
C ASP A 87 -3.02 17.59 -6.66
N GLN A 88 -1.69 17.51 -6.55
CA GLN A 88 -1.02 16.43 -5.81
C GLN A 88 -1.30 16.49 -4.31
N GLN A 89 -1.32 17.69 -3.70
CA GLN A 89 -1.69 17.83 -2.28
C GLN A 89 -3.14 17.41 -2.03
N ILE A 90 -4.09 17.78 -2.90
CA ILE A 90 -5.49 17.34 -2.76
C ILE A 90 -5.59 15.80 -2.79
N ARG A 91 -4.87 15.15 -3.72
CA ARG A 91 -4.83 13.69 -3.81
C ARG A 91 -4.20 13.04 -2.60
N ARG A 92 -3.11 13.62 -2.08
CA ARG A 92 -2.43 13.14 -0.87
C ARG A 92 -3.34 13.23 0.35
N LEU A 93 -4.05 14.33 0.54
CA LEU A 93 -5.01 14.48 1.66
C LEU A 93 -6.12 13.42 1.59
N ALA A 94 -6.68 13.18 0.39
CA ALA A 94 -7.66 12.12 0.20
C ALA A 94 -7.11 10.72 0.51
N GLU A 95 -5.85 10.45 0.14
CA GLU A 95 -5.18 9.18 0.45
C GLU A 95 -4.88 9.04 1.95
N GLN A 96 -4.47 10.13 2.61
CA GLN A 96 -4.30 10.14 4.07
C GLN A 96 -5.63 9.81 4.77
N GLU A 97 -6.72 10.45 4.38
CA GLU A 97 -8.05 10.18 4.93
C GLU A 97 -8.51 8.72 4.66
N ARG A 98 -8.13 8.13 3.52
CA ARG A 98 -8.34 6.71 3.25
C ARG A 98 -7.58 5.81 4.22
N VAL A 99 -6.29 6.10 4.45
CA VAL A 99 -5.45 5.35 5.40
C VAL A 99 -6.00 5.46 6.82
N GLU A 100 -6.42 6.65 7.24
CA GLU A 100 -7.02 6.88 8.55
C GLU A 100 -8.40 6.21 8.67
N TYR A 101 -9.19 6.18 7.60
CA TYR A 101 -10.48 5.46 7.56
C TYR A 101 -10.33 3.95 7.73
N GLU A 102 -9.27 3.36 7.18
CA GLU A 102 -8.97 1.92 7.30
C GLU A 102 -8.31 1.54 8.63
N SER A 103 -7.85 2.54 9.39
CA SER A 103 -7.17 2.30 10.66
C SER A 103 -8.16 2.01 11.80
N PRO A 104 -7.86 1.04 12.68
CA PRO A 104 -8.62 0.85 13.91
C PRO A 104 -8.25 1.86 15.01
N ASP A 105 -7.11 2.54 14.88
CA ASP A 105 -6.48 3.30 15.98
C ASP A 105 -6.57 4.82 15.82
N VAL A 106 -6.85 5.31 14.61
CA VAL A 106 -6.98 6.74 14.32
C VAL A 106 -8.26 7.00 13.54
N TYR A 107 -8.76 8.23 13.59
CA TYR A 107 -9.91 8.66 12.81
C TYR A 107 -9.51 9.76 11.83
N GLY A 108 -10.05 9.68 10.62
CA GLY A 108 -10.01 10.76 9.63
C GLY A 108 -10.71 12.01 10.14
N ARG A 109 -10.23 13.18 9.68
CA ARG A 109 -10.75 14.51 10.07
C ARG A 109 -11.75 15.08 9.06
N LEU A 110 -11.71 14.61 7.82
CA LEU A 110 -12.61 15.06 6.76
C LEU A 110 -13.80 14.11 6.54
N GLN A 111 -14.90 14.68 6.09
CA GLN A 111 -16.07 13.96 5.60
C GLN A 111 -15.96 13.75 4.08
N ASN A 112 -15.55 14.79 3.34
CA ASN A 112 -15.39 14.74 1.90
C ASN A 112 -14.46 15.84 1.36
N ILE A 113 -13.99 15.65 0.12
CA ILE A 113 -13.23 16.64 -0.65
C ILE A 113 -13.87 16.75 -2.03
N ILE A 114 -14.07 17.98 -2.52
CA ILE A 114 -14.55 18.26 -3.88
C ILE A 114 -13.49 19.05 -4.63
N TRP A 115 -13.07 18.53 -5.79
CA TRP A 115 -12.03 19.12 -6.61
C TRP A 115 -12.19 18.72 -8.08
N ARG A 116 -12.09 19.69 -9.00
CA ARG A 116 -12.17 19.54 -10.46
C ARG A 116 -13.38 18.76 -10.94
N GLY A 117 -14.56 19.12 -10.42
CA GLY A 117 -15.83 18.47 -10.75
C GLY A 117 -15.90 17.02 -10.28
N ARG A 118 -15.14 16.66 -9.25
CA ARG A 118 -15.17 15.34 -8.63
C ARG A 118 -15.28 15.44 -7.11
N ILE A 119 -15.88 14.42 -6.51
CA ILE A 119 -16.01 14.26 -5.06
C ILE A 119 -15.44 12.91 -4.63
N ILE A 120 -14.74 12.91 -3.50
CA ILE A 120 -14.33 11.71 -2.77
C ILE A 120 -14.78 11.88 -1.31
N SER A 121 -15.26 10.82 -0.67
CA SER A 121 -15.83 10.96 0.67
C SER A 121 -15.70 9.71 1.52
N ARG A 122 -15.84 9.93 2.83
CA ARG A 122 -15.95 8.90 3.86
C ARG A 122 -17.13 7.96 3.65
N SER A 123 -18.26 8.45 3.15
CA SER A 123 -19.46 7.62 2.88
C SER A 123 -19.22 6.55 1.80
N TRP A 124 -18.19 6.73 0.98
CA TRP A 124 -17.73 5.73 -0.01
C TRP A 124 -16.36 5.15 0.34
N GLY A 125 -15.95 5.26 1.61
CA GLY A 125 -14.70 4.71 2.14
C GLY A 125 -13.44 5.27 1.49
N TRP A 126 -13.49 6.51 0.97
CA TRP A 126 -12.35 7.16 0.30
C TRP A 126 -11.73 6.35 -0.84
N SER A 127 -12.52 5.47 -1.47
CA SER A 127 -12.02 4.50 -2.44
C SER A 127 -11.89 5.04 -3.87
N GLU A 128 -12.70 6.03 -4.24
CA GLU A 128 -12.71 6.55 -5.62
C GLU A 128 -13.19 8.00 -5.72
N TRP A 129 -12.64 8.72 -6.71
CA TRP A 129 -13.09 10.05 -7.11
C TRP A 129 -14.25 9.96 -8.09
N ARG A 130 -15.44 10.33 -7.64
CA ARG A 130 -16.71 10.26 -8.39
C ARG A 130 -17.03 11.59 -9.06
N PRO A 131 -17.76 11.61 -10.19
CA PRO A 131 -18.25 12.86 -10.77
C PRO A 131 -19.10 13.64 -9.76
N TYR A 132 -18.86 14.95 -9.67
CA TYR A 132 -19.64 15.88 -8.86
C TYR A 132 -20.54 16.73 -9.78
N SER A 133 -21.83 16.78 -9.47
CA SER A 133 -22.83 17.52 -10.25
C SER A 133 -23.55 18.59 -9.43
N GLY A 134 -23.00 18.96 -8.26
CA GLY A 134 -23.56 20.03 -7.45
C GLY A 134 -23.23 21.43 -7.98
N PRO A 135 -23.80 22.47 -7.36
CA PRO A 135 -23.49 23.88 -7.67
C PRO A 135 -22.01 24.17 -7.43
N SER A 136 -21.43 25.08 -8.24
CA SER A 136 -19.97 25.30 -8.33
C SER A 136 -19.22 24.03 -8.74
N ALA A 137 -18.56 24.03 -9.89
CA ALA A 137 -17.88 22.84 -10.39
C ALA A 137 -16.49 22.60 -9.72
N HIS A 138 -16.06 23.46 -8.78
CA HIS A 138 -14.82 23.32 -8.02
C HIS A 138 -13.56 23.18 -8.91
N PHE A 139 -13.48 23.97 -10.00
CA PHE A 139 -12.29 24.04 -10.84
C PHE A 139 -11.32 25.14 -10.42
N ASP A 140 -11.81 26.15 -9.71
CA ASP A 140 -11.03 27.31 -9.28
C ASP A 140 -10.58 27.20 -7.81
N HIS A 141 -11.17 26.29 -7.03
CA HIS A 141 -10.80 25.99 -5.64
C HIS A 141 -11.07 24.52 -5.31
N ALA A 142 -10.37 24.01 -4.30
CA ALA A 142 -10.69 22.73 -3.66
C ALA A 142 -11.53 22.98 -2.41
N HIS A 143 -12.62 22.23 -2.26
CA HIS A 143 -13.52 22.28 -1.11
C HIS A 143 -13.24 21.11 -0.18
N PHE A 144 -13.16 21.39 1.11
CA PHE A 144 -12.93 20.41 2.17
C PHE A 144 -14.04 20.51 3.21
N SER A 145 -14.77 19.42 3.45
CA SER A 145 -15.70 19.32 4.57
C SER A 145 -15.05 18.51 5.70
N ALA A 146 -14.99 19.09 6.89
CA ALA A 146 -14.66 18.40 8.13
C ALA A 146 -15.78 17.45 8.56
N ARG A 147 -15.46 16.54 9.48
CA ARG A 147 -16.46 15.69 10.13
C ARG A 147 -17.11 16.44 11.28
N TYR A 148 -18.40 16.18 11.49
CA TYR A 148 -19.18 16.54 12.68
C TYR A 148 -18.84 15.61 13.85
N LEU A 149 -17.62 15.73 14.37
CA LEU A 149 -17.10 15.00 15.51
C LEU A 149 -16.11 15.90 16.26
N THR A 150 -16.46 16.31 17.48
CA THR A 150 -15.69 17.22 18.35
C THR A 150 -14.19 16.91 18.44
N GLY A 151 -13.81 15.62 18.47
CA GLY A 151 -12.42 15.21 18.44
C GLY A 151 -11.69 15.51 17.12
N ALA A 152 -12.36 15.32 15.99
CA ALA A 152 -11.83 15.61 14.65
C ALA A 152 -11.77 17.11 14.34
N GLU A 153 -12.73 17.88 14.81
CA GLU A 153 -12.79 19.33 14.60
C GLU A 153 -11.66 20.04 15.35
N SER A 154 -11.43 19.63 16.59
CA SER A 154 -10.37 20.18 17.45
C SER A 154 -8.96 19.65 17.15
N ASP A 155 -8.82 18.61 16.32
CA ASP A 155 -7.54 18.00 15.99
C ASP A 155 -6.70 18.88 15.04
N THR A 156 -5.75 19.59 15.62
CA THR A 156 -4.82 20.50 14.96
C THR A 156 -3.46 19.86 14.65
N ARG A 157 -3.35 18.52 14.66
CA ARG A 157 -2.14 17.85 14.15
C ARG A 157 -1.83 18.33 12.72
N PRO A 158 -0.55 18.42 12.32
CA PRO A 158 -0.23 18.85 10.97
C PRO A 158 -0.93 18.01 9.90
N TRP A 159 -1.40 18.65 8.83
CA TRP A 159 -1.85 17.99 7.60
C TRP A 159 -0.66 17.57 6.72
N GLY A 160 0.54 18.02 7.08
CA GLY A 160 1.78 17.69 6.41
C GLY A 160 1.97 18.45 5.10
N ILE A 161 1.18 19.50 4.83
CA ILE A 161 1.32 20.34 3.63
C ILE A 161 2.64 21.13 3.68
N GLU A 162 3.06 21.55 4.89
CA GLU A 162 4.35 22.22 5.14
C GLU A 162 5.56 21.27 5.06
N GLU A 163 5.34 19.96 5.16
CA GLU A 163 6.44 18.99 5.14
C GLU A 163 6.96 18.82 3.71
N ASP A 164 8.05 19.54 3.42
CA ASP A 164 8.87 19.57 2.22
C ASP A 164 8.88 18.25 1.43
N ASP A 165 8.59 18.33 0.13
CA ASP A 165 9.13 17.46 -0.92
C ASP A 165 9.10 15.93 -0.67
N MET A 166 8.17 15.40 0.14
CA MET A 166 8.02 13.94 0.23
C MET A 166 7.45 13.45 -1.10
N PRO A 167 8.25 12.72 -1.91
CA PRO A 167 7.75 12.20 -3.17
C PRO A 167 6.62 11.23 -2.86
N SER A 168 5.60 11.17 -3.70
CA SER A 168 4.51 10.20 -3.50
C SER A 168 5.09 8.79 -3.36
N ALA A 169 4.37 7.87 -2.70
CA ALA A 169 4.81 6.48 -2.63
C ALA A 169 5.10 5.90 -4.03
N GLU A 170 4.39 6.37 -5.05
CA GLU A 170 4.60 6.01 -6.45
C GLU A 170 5.90 6.62 -7.02
N ASP A 171 6.22 7.87 -6.69
CA ASP A 171 7.48 8.51 -7.08
C ASP A 171 8.69 7.89 -6.40
N ILE A 172 8.56 7.57 -5.11
CA ILE A 172 9.57 6.81 -4.36
C ILE A 172 9.76 5.43 -5.00
N ALA A 173 8.67 4.71 -5.28
CA ALA A 173 8.75 3.38 -5.90
C ALA A 173 9.40 3.44 -7.29
N ARG A 174 9.02 4.41 -8.14
CA ARG A 174 9.65 4.65 -9.44
C ARG A 174 11.14 4.94 -9.31
N ALA A 175 11.52 5.84 -8.41
CA ALA A 175 12.91 6.21 -8.17
C ALA A 175 13.75 5.02 -7.70
N VAL A 176 13.22 4.21 -6.77
CA VAL A 176 13.87 3.00 -6.28
C VAL A 176 14.03 1.95 -7.39
N TRP A 177 12.99 1.69 -8.19
CA TRP A 177 13.07 0.69 -9.27
C TRP A 177 14.05 1.10 -10.37
N ALA A 178 14.14 2.40 -10.66
CA ALA A 178 15.04 2.97 -11.64
C ALA A 178 16.48 3.16 -11.14
N TYR A 179 16.71 3.05 -9.83
CA TYR A 179 18.02 3.33 -9.23
C TYR A 179 19.10 2.41 -9.81
N GLY A 180 20.11 3.01 -10.43
CA GLY A 180 21.19 2.29 -11.10
C GLY A 180 22.20 1.74 -10.12
N LEU A 181 22.13 0.44 -9.83
CA LEU A 181 23.13 -0.29 -9.06
C LEU A 181 24.27 -0.74 -9.97
N GLN A 182 25.50 -0.60 -9.49
CA GLN A 182 26.68 -1.06 -10.21
C GLN A 182 26.59 -2.56 -10.49
N ASP A 183 26.99 -2.97 -11.69
CA ASP A 183 26.93 -4.35 -12.12
C ASP A 183 28.21 -5.11 -11.76
N PRO A 184 28.23 -5.91 -10.67
CA PRO A 184 29.40 -6.70 -10.28
C PRO A 184 29.72 -7.84 -11.25
N TYR A 185 28.87 -8.11 -12.24
CA TYR A 185 29.04 -9.20 -13.20
C TYR A 185 29.30 -8.71 -14.63
N ALA A 186 29.69 -7.44 -14.79
CA ALA A 186 30.17 -6.90 -16.06
C ALA A 186 31.70 -6.96 -16.13
N PRO A 187 32.31 -8.12 -16.50
CA PRO A 187 33.76 -8.31 -16.46
C PRO A 187 34.53 -7.37 -17.39
N THR A 188 33.85 -6.79 -18.37
CA THR A 188 34.43 -5.90 -19.37
C THR A 188 34.05 -4.43 -19.20
N ASP A 189 33.14 -4.09 -18.26
CA ASP A 189 32.73 -2.72 -18.01
C ASP A 189 32.32 -2.52 -16.54
N PRO A 190 33.27 -2.18 -15.66
CA PRO A 190 32.99 -1.95 -14.25
C PRO A 190 32.16 -0.68 -13.98
N SER A 191 31.89 0.15 -15.00
CA SER A 191 31.04 1.35 -14.88
C SER A 191 29.56 1.08 -15.19
N ARG A 192 29.26 -0.10 -15.76
CA ARG A 192 27.91 -0.51 -16.11
C ARG A 192 27.01 -0.53 -14.88
N LYS A 193 25.86 0.14 -14.98
CA LYS A 193 24.81 0.15 -13.95
C LYS A 193 23.54 -0.48 -14.51
N LEU A 194 22.84 -1.25 -13.68
CA LEU A 194 21.52 -1.81 -13.99
C LEU A 194 20.48 -1.29 -12.99
N PRO A 195 19.22 -1.08 -13.43
CA PRO A 195 18.15 -0.70 -12.51
C PRO A 195 17.97 -1.73 -11.38
N ALA A 196 17.69 -1.28 -10.17
CA ALA A 196 17.45 -2.16 -9.02
C ALA A 196 16.30 -3.16 -9.26
N GLY A 197 15.27 -2.77 -10.02
CA GLY A 197 14.20 -3.68 -10.43
C GLY A 197 14.67 -4.84 -11.31
N THR A 198 15.76 -4.65 -12.06
CA THR A 198 16.39 -5.72 -12.85
C THR A 198 17.14 -6.68 -11.92
N TRP A 199 17.83 -6.16 -10.90
CA TRP A 199 18.51 -6.97 -9.88
C TRP A 199 17.58 -7.90 -9.12
N LEU A 200 16.45 -7.37 -8.64
CA LEU A 200 15.47 -8.13 -7.85
C LEU A 200 14.87 -9.31 -8.66
N LYS A 201 14.68 -9.13 -9.96
CA LYS A 201 14.25 -10.21 -10.85
C LYS A 201 15.28 -11.34 -10.91
N TYR A 202 16.56 -11.00 -11.07
CA TYR A 202 17.65 -11.99 -11.11
C TYR A 202 17.87 -12.70 -9.76
N SER A 203 17.79 -11.99 -8.63
CA SER A 203 17.98 -12.60 -7.30
C SER A 203 16.94 -13.67 -7.01
N THR A 204 15.68 -13.42 -7.38
CA THR A 204 14.56 -14.35 -7.20
C THR A 204 14.79 -15.64 -8.00
N SER A 205 15.19 -15.51 -9.27
CA SER A 205 15.54 -16.68 -10.10
C SER A 205 16.75 -17.45 -9.58
N ARG A 206 17.75 -16.77 -9.01
CA ARG A 206 18.92 -17.45 -8.43
C ARG A 206 18.59 -18.24 -7.16
N GLY A 207 17.68 -17.73 -6.32
CA GLY A 207 17.17 -18.46 -5.16
C GLY A 207 16.57 -19.79 -5.57
N GLN A 208 15.72 -19.78 -6.60
CA GLN A 208 15.11 -20.99 -7.17
C GLN A 208 16.15 -21.98 -7.71
N VAL A 209 17.21 -21.50 -8.37
CA VAL A 209 18.31 -22.36 -8.84
C VAL A 209 19.09 -22.99 -7.69
N SER A 210 19.33 -22.25 -6.59
CA SER A 210 20.01 -22.80 -5.42
C SER A 210 19.18 -23.86 -4.70
N GLU A 211 17.86 -23.66 -4.59
CA GLU A 211 16.96 -24.66 -4.01
C GLU A 211 16.92 -25.92 -4.88
N LEU A 212 16.83 -25.75 -6.20
CA LEU A 212 16.87 -26.87 -7.14
C LEU A 212 18.20 -27.64 -7.03
N ALA A 213 19.33 -26.94 -6.93
CA ALA A 213 20.63 -27.57 -6.75
C ALA A 213 20.71 -28.39 -5.46
N ARG A 214 20.14 -27.90 -4.35
CA ARG A 214 20.08 -28.66 -3.09
C ARG A 214 19.16 -29.87 -3.19
N ALA A 215 18.00 -29.73 -3.84
CA ALA A 215 17.09 -30.84 -4.07
C ALA A 215 17.75 -31.94 -4.90
N VAL A 216 18.46 -31.57 -5.97
CA VAL A 216 19.22 -32.51 -6.81
C VAL A 216 20.34 -33.18 -6.02
N ALA A 217 21.09 -32.43 -5.21
CA ALA A 217 22.15 -33.00 -4.38
C ALA A 217 21.60 -34.00 -3.34
N ALA A 218 20.47 -33.67 -2.69
CA ALA A 218 19.80 -34.54 -1.74
C ALA A 218 19.33 -35.85 -2.41
N LEU A 219 18.70 -35.76 -3.58
CA LEU A 219 18.29 -36.92 -4.38
C LEU A 219 19.48 -37.76 -4.84
N ALA A 220 20.58 -37.13 -5.26
CA ALA A 220 21.78 -37.83 -5.70
C ALA A 220 22.49 -38.56 -4.54
N SER A 221 22.34 -38.08 -3.31
CA SER A 221 22.88 -38.72 -2.10
C SER A 221 21.92 -39.69 -1.42
N ALA A 222 20.66 -39.75 -1.86
CA ALA A 222 19.68 -40.62 -1.26
C ALA A 222 19.90 -42.06 -1.73
N ASP A 223 19.97 -42.98 -0.78
CA ASP A 223 19.83 -44.39 -1.07
C ASP A 223 18.35 -44.68 -1.32
N VAL A 224 17.97 -44.68 -2.59
CA VAL A 224 16.57 -44.79 -3.02
C VAL A 224 16.14 -46.25 -3.24
N VAL A 225 17.07 -47.19 -3.08
CA VAL A 225 16.84 -48.61 -3.25
C VAL A 225 16.82 -49.24 -1.87
N ASP A 226 15.74 -49.95 -1.54
CA ASP A 226 15.71 -50.81 -0.36
C ASP A 226 16.02 -52.24 -0.81
N GLU A 227 17.30 -52.62 -0.74
CA GLU A 227 17.74 -53.95 -1.16
C GLU A 227 17.16 -55.07 -0.30
N ALA A 228 16.80 -54.79 0.96
CA ALA A 228 16.19 -55.78 1.85
C ALA A 228 14.73 -56.05 1.43
N ALA A 229 13.97 -55.01 1.10
CA ALA A 229 12.63 -55.15 0.54
C ALA A 229 12.67 -55.85 -0.83
N ILE A 230 13.60 -55.47 -1.70
CA ILE A 230 13.79 -56.14 -3.00
C ILE A 230 14.17 -57.60 -2.79
N GLY A 231 15.11 -57.90 -1.90
CA GLY A 231 15.53 -59.26 -1.58
C GLY A 231 14.38 -60.11 -1.02
N ALA A 232 13.55 -59.54 -0.15
CA ALA A 232 12.37 -60.22 0.40
C ALA A 232 11.35 -60.54 -0.69
N VAL A 233 11.08 -59.62 -1.62
CA VAL A 233 10.19 -59.85 -2.75
C VAL A 233 10.75 -60.90 -3.71
N VAL A 234 12.05 -60.84 -4.03
CA VAL A 234 12.72 -61.82 -4.88
C VAL A 234 12.68 -63.21 -4.26
N LEU A 235 12.99 -63.34 -2.98
CA LEU A 235 12.96 -64.62 -2.26
C LEU A 235 11.54 -65.17 -2.10
N ALA A 236 10.52 -64.31 -1.94
CA ALA A 236 9.12 -64.74 -1.89
C ALA A 236 8.62 -65.29 -3.25
N ALA A 237 9.24 -64.88 -4.36
CA ALA A 237 8.90 -65.33 -5.70
C ALA A 237 9.69 -66.57 -6.16
N LEU A 238 10.75 -66.97 -5.44
CA LEU A 238 11.59 -68.11 -5.75
C LEU A 238 11.28 -69.29 -4.84
N THR A 239 11.16 -70.48 -5.42
CA THR A 239 11.01 -71.70 -4.62
C THR A 239 12.38 -72.17 -4.08
N PRO A 240 12.43 -72.89 -2.95
CA PRO A 240 13.68 -73.43 -2.41
C PRO A 240 14.46 -74.29 -3.43
N GLU A 241 13.76 -74.98 -4.33
CA GLU A 241 14.37 -75.81 -5.37
C GLU A 241 15.02 -74.96 -6.48
N ALA A 242 14.37 -73.85 -6.87
CA ALA A 242 14.93 -72.91 -7.83
C ALA A 242 16.17 -72.22 -7.27
N ILE A 243 16.16 -71.89 -5.97
CA ILE A 243 17.32 -71.35 -5.26
C ILE A 243 18.45 -72.38 -5.22
N ALA A 244 18.15 -73.63 -4.84
CA ALA A 244 19.14 -74.70 -4.78
C ALA A 244 19.77 -75.02 -6.15
N ALA A 245 18.97 -75.01 -7.23
CA ALA A 245 19.44 -75.24 -8.59
C ALA A 245 20.36 -74.13 -9.12
N ALA A 246 20.27 -72.92 -8.55
CA ALA A 246 21.10 -71.78 -8.94
C ALA A 246 22.45 -71.73 -8.20
N ILE A 247 22.69 -72.59 -7.19
CA ILE A 247 23.96 -72.62 -6.46
C ILE A 247 25.02 -73.34 -7.32
N PRO A 248 26.19 -72.70 -7.60
CA PRO A 248 27.28 -73.35 -8.31
C PRO A 248 27.78 -74.61 -7.59
N ALA A 249 28.12 -75.65 -8.35
CA ALA A 249 28.46 -76.97 -7.79
C ALA A 249 29.66 -76.91 -6.83
N GLU A 250 30.62 -76.03 -7.11
CA GLU A 250 31.80 -75.80 -6.29
C GLU A 250 31.51 -75.16 -4.92
N LEU A 251 30.33 -74.55 -4.74
CA LEU A 251 29.91 -73.93 -3.48
C LEU A 251 28.84 -74.74 -2.74
N ALA A 252 28.26 -75.76 -3.38
CA ALA A 252 27.10 -76.47 -2.86
C ALA A 252 27.36 -77.13 -1.49
N GLU A 253 28.52 -77.77 -1.32
CA GLU A 253 28.89 -78.43 -0.06
C GLU A 253 29.08 -77.43 1.08
N GLN A 254 29.76 -76.32 0.82
CA GLN A 254 29.97 -75.25 1.82
C GLN A 254 28.65 -74.59 2.23
N VAL A 255 27.74 -74.38 1.28
CA VAL A 255 26.42 -73.81 1.58
C VAL A 255 25.59 -74.79 2.41
N ALA A 256 25.61 -76.08 2.06
CA ALA A 256 24.91 -77.12 2.83
C ALA A 256 25.41 -77.19 4.27
N ASP A 257 26.73 -77.19 4.48
CA ASP A 257 27.34 -77.23 5.81
C ASP A 257 26.94 -76.01 6.65
N LYS A 258 26.98 -74.80 6.07
CA LYS A 258 26.59 -73.58 6.78
C LYS A 258 25.10 -73.49 7.07
N LEU A 259 24.23 -74.05 6.22
CA LEU A 259 22.81 -74.16 6.53
C LEU A 259 22.57 -75.17 7.65
N ALA A 260 23.26 -76.31 7.64
CA ALA A 260 23.15 -77.32 8.68
C ALA A 260 23.61 -76.78 10.05
N GLU A 261 24.73 -76.05 10.11
CA GLU A 261 25.18 -75.36 11.33
C GLU A 261 24.13 -74.38 11.87
N ARG A 262 23.50 -73.59 10.99
CA ARG A 262 22.52 -72.57 11.39
C ARG A 262 21.18 -73.15 11.82
N LEU A 263 20.77 -74.29 11.28
CA LEU A 263 19.52 -74.95 11.66
C LEU A 263 19.63 -75.68 13.02
N GLN A 264 20.86 -75.87 13.52
CA GLN A 264 21.13 -76.48 14.83
C GLN A 264 21.30 -75.46 15.96
N ALA A 265 21.39 -74.16 15.63
CA ALA A 265 21.50 -73.04 16.56
C ALA A 265 20.13 -72.40 16.82
#